data_AF-A0A3D4ZI27-F1
#
_entry.id   AF-A0A3D4ZI27-F1
#
_cell.length_a   1.000
_cell.length_b   1.000
_cell.length_c   1.000
_cell.angle_alpha   90.00
_cell.angle_beta   90.00
_cell.angle_gamma   90.00
#
_symmetry.space_group_name_H-M   'P 1'
#
loop_
_entity.id
_entity.type
_entity.pdbx_description
1 polymer ?
#
loop_
_entity_poly.entity_id
_entity_poly.type
_entity_poly.pdbx_seq_one_letter_code
_entity_poly.pdbx_strand_id
1 'polypeptide(L)' 'MEQKHERPEFIRNFKKPKATEIKHINGHWYLYERKTRYDPSTKKSRKVSGKLLGTITEFGLVP' A
#
# COMPACT_ATOMS: atom_id res chain seq x y z
N MET A 1 -3.14 11.10 22.99
CA MET A 1 -3.74 9.75 22.98
C MET A 1 -3.35 9.11 21.67
N GLU A 2 -2.45 8.13 21.74
CA GLU A 2 -1.97 7.38 20.57
C GLU A 2 -3.14 6.58 20.01
N GLN A 3 -3.74 7.06 18.91
CA GLN A 3 -4.71 6.26 18.17
C GLN A 3 -3.94 5.11 17.52
N LYS A 4 -3.78 4.01 18.27
CA LYS A 4 -3.58 2.69 17.69
C LYS A 4 -4.79 2.46 16.79
N HIS A 5 -4.67 2.84 15.52
CA HIS A 5 -5.53 2.28 14.48
C HIS A 5 -5.28 0.78 14.53
N GLU A 6 -6.12 0.05 15.26
CA GLU A 6 -6.14 -1.40 15.26
C GLU A 6 -6.24 -1.81 13.80
N ARG A 7 -5.12 -2.30 13.28
CA ARG A 7 -5.04 -2.74 11.89
C ARG A 7 -5.90 -4.00 11.84
N PRO A 8 -6.97 -4.03 11.04
CA PRO A 8 -7.85 -5.17 11.00
C PRO A 8 -7.06 -6.45 10.70
N GLU A 9 -7.49 -7.58 11.25
CA GLU A 9 -6.77 -8.85 11.10
C GLU A 9 -6.57 -9.24 9.64
N PHE A 10 -7.54 -8.95 8.77
CA PHE A 10 -7.42 -9.19 7.33
C PHE A 10 -6.29 -8.40 6.68
N ILE A 11 -5.99 -7.18 7.14
CA ILE A 11 -4.84 -6.38 6.66
C ILE A 11 -3.53 -6.91 7.23
N ARG A 12 -3.54 -7.40 8.48
CA ARG A 12 -2.35 -7.98 9.13
C ARG A 12 -1.95 -9.31 8.49
N ASN A 13 -2.94 -10.13 8.13
CA ASN A 13 -2.78 -11.42 7.46
C ASN A 13 -2.65 -11.29 5.93
N PHE A 14 -2.88 -10.09 5.36
CA PHE A 14 -2.75 -9.87 3.92
C PHE A 14 -1.31 -10.10 3.44
N LYS A 15 -1.13 -11.14 2.62
CA LYS A 15 0.17 -11.45 2.01
C LYS A 15 0.51 -10.40 0.96
N LYS A 16 1.33 -9.41 1.35
CA LYS A 16 1.77 -8.32 0.46
C LYS A 16 2.54 -8.89 -0.74
N PRO A 17 2.05 -8.70 -1.98
CA PRO A 17 2.82 -9.05 -3.16
C PRO A 17 4.11 -8.22 -3.22
N LYS A 18 5.15 -8.75 -3.87
CA LYS A 18 6.39 -7.99 -4.11
C LYS A 18 6.06 -6.70 -4.87
N ALA A 19 6.77 -5.63 -4.54
CA ALA A 19 6.60 -4.32 -5.18
C ALA A 19 5.17 -3.73 -5.02
N THR A 20 4.57 -3.87 -3.84
CA THR A 20 3.29 -3.20 -3.50
C THR A 20 3.37 -2.42 -2.20
N GLU A 21 2.45 -1.48 -1.99
CA GLU A 21 2.23 -0.84 -0.70
C GLU A 21 0.74 -0.79 -0.36
N ILE A 22 0.42 -0.90 0.93
CA ILE A 22 -0.94 -0.74 1.43
C ILE A 22 -1.08 0.68 1.98
N LYS A 23 -2.11 1.40 1.52
CA LYS A 23 -2.47 2.73 2.02
C LYS A 23 -3.84 2.69 2.70
N HIS A 24 -3.95 3.37 3.83
CA HIS A 24 -5.23 3.64 4.49
C HIS A 24 -5.68 5.04 4.10
N ILE A 25 -6.79 5.15 3.38
CA ILE A 25 -7.30 6.43 2.86
C ILE A 25 -8.80 6.43 3.10
N ASN A 26 -9.28 7.44 3.83
CA ASN A 26 -10.71 7.64 4.12
C ASN A 26 -11.44 6.41 4.70
N GLY A 27 -10.79 5.67 5.61
CA GLY A 27 -11.38 4.48 6.24
C GLY A 27 -11.27 3.19 5.40
N HIS A 28 -10.74 3.28 4.18
CA HIS A 28 -10.55 2.14 3.29
C HIS A 28 -9.08 1.79 3.12
N TRP A 29 -8.83 0.52 2.84
CA TRP A 29 -7.50 -0.01 2.62
C TRP A 29 -7.30 -0.30 1.13
N TYR A 30 -6.30 0.33 0.54
CA TYR A 30 -5.99 0.19 -0.88
C TYR A 30 -4.62 -0.41 -1.07
N LEU A 31 -4.49 -1.27 -2.07
CA LEU A 31 -3.23 -1.82 -2.52
C LEU A 31 -2.75 -1.03 -3.74
N TYR A 32 -1.56 -0.47 -3.66
CA TYR A 32 -0.89 0.21 -4.76
C TYR A 32 0.36 -0.56 -5.19
N GLU A 33 0.73 -0.44 -6.45
CA GLU A 33 2.09 -0.80 -6.87
C GLU A 33 3.10 0.13 -6.18
N ARG A 34 4.22 -0.42 -5.76
CA ARG A 34 5.39 0.30 -5.27
C ARG A 34 6.52 0.10 -6.27
N LYS A 35 6.91 1.19 -6.93
CA LYS A 35 8.05 1.19 -7.85
C LYS A 35 9.16 2.06 -7.27
N THR A 36 10.39 1.74 -7.61
CA THR A 36 11.54 2.60 -7.32
C THR A 36 12.01 3.13 -8.66
N ARG A 37 11.94 4.45 -8.85
CA ARG A 37 12.41 5.10 -10.08
C ARG A 37 13.65 5.91 -9.74
N TYR A 38 14.69 5.76 -10.55
CA TYR A 38 15.87 6.61 -10.46
C TYR A 38 15.52 8.02 -10.93
N ASP A 39 15.82 9.01 -10.10
CA ASP A 39 15.64 10.43 -10.41
C ASP A 39 17.00 11.01 -10.84
N PRO A 40 17.22 11.28 -12.14
CA PRO A 40 18.52 11.72 -12.64
C PRO A 40 18.89 13.15 -12.22
N SER A 41 17.89 13.97 -11.88
CA SER A 41 18.11 15.34 -11.39
C SER A 41 18.73 15.33 -10.00
N THR A 42 18.21 14.49 -9.11
CA THR A 42 18.71 14.36 -7.74
C THR A 42 19.71 13.23 -7.54
N LYS A 43 20.00 12.46 -8.61
CA LYS A 43 20.85 11.26 -8.65
C LYS A 43 20.50 10.22 -7.58
N LYS A 44 19.24 10.14 -7.19
CA LYS A 44 18.75 9.29 -6.09
C LYS A 44 17.59 8.43 -6.55
N SER A 45 17.52 7.22 -6.02
CA SER A 45 16.37 6.34 -6.20
C SER A 45 15.22 6.82 -5.33
N ARG A 46 14.07 7.13 -5.93
CA ARG A 46 12.86 7.58 -5.23
C ARG A 46 11.79 6.51 -5.27
N LYS A 47 11.11 6.32 -4.15
CA LYS A 47 9.90 5.52 -4.07
C LYS A 47 8.79 6.26 -4.81
N VAL A 48 8.11 5.56 -5.72
CA VAL A 48 6.95 6.06 -6.45
C VAL A 48 5.81 5.08 -6.23
N SER A 49 4.66 5.60 -5.81
CA SER A 49 3.42 4.82 -5.84
C SER A 49 2.95 4.73 -7.30
N GLY A 50 2.70 3.52 -7.77
CA GLY A 50 2.23 3.22 -9.12
C GLY A 50 0.71 3.07 -9.19
N LYS A 51 0.23 2.11 -9.98
CA LYS A 51 -1.19 1.87 -10.22
C LYS A 51 -1.91 1.41 -8.94
N LEU A 52 -3.20 1.75 -8.83
CA LEU A 52 -4.11 1.10 -7.90
C LEU A 52 -4.32 -0.36 -8.35
N LEU A 53 -3.99 -1.30 -7.48
CA LEU A 53 -4.15 -2.74 -7.72
C LEU A 53 -5.49 -3.25 -7.21
N GLY A 54 -6.11 -2.55 -6.26
CA GLY A 54 -7.41 -2.91 -5.73
C GLY A 54 -7.65 -2.40 -4.31
N THR A 55 -8.83 -2.69 -3.80
CA THR A 55 -9.25 -2.43 -2.42
C THR A 55 -9.10 -3.72 -1.61
N ILE A 56 -8.45 -3.64 -0.46
CA ILE A 56 -8.31 -4.75 0.47
C ILE A 56 -9.53 -4.75 1.38
N THR A 57 -10.30 -5.83 1.32
CA THR A 57 -11.49 -6.08 2.12
C THR A 57 -11.27 -7.32 2.99
N GLU A 58 -12.19 -7.59 3.92
CA GLU A 58 -12.18 -8.79 4.76
C GLU A 58 -12.20 -10.09 3.93
N PHE A 59 -12.85 -10.05 2.77
CA PHE A 59 -12.97 -11.18 1.84
C PHE A 59 -11.75 -11.34 0.93
N GLY A 60 -10.87 -10.34 0.86
CA GLY A 60 -9.69 -10.36 0.00
C GLY A 60 -9.48 -9.07 -0.79
N LEU A 61 -8.59 -9.14 -1.80
CA LEU A 61 -8.30 -8.03 -2.71
C LEU A 61 -9.33 -7.97 -3.84
N VAL A 62 -10.06 -6.85 -3.92
CA VAL A 62 -10.98 -6.54 -5.02
C VAL A 62 -10.28 -5.58 -5.99
N PRO A 63 -9.93 -5.99 -7.22
CA PRO A 63 -9.20 -5.16 -8.18
C PRO A 63 -10.00 -3.95 -8.71
#